data_AF-A0A8J2Q1L2-F1
#
_entry.id   AF-A0A8J2Q1L2-F1
#
_cell.length_a   1.000
_cell.length_b   1.000
_cell.length_c   1.000
_cell.angle_alpha   90.00
_cell.angle_beta   90.00
_cell.angle_gamma   90.00
#
_symmetry.space_group_name_H-M   'P 1'
#
loop_
_entity.id
_entity.type
_entity.pdbx_description
1 polymer ?
#
loop_
_entity_poly.entity_id
_entity_poly.type
_entity_poly.pdbx_seq_one_letter_code
_entity_poly.pdbx_strand_id
1 'polypeptide(L)'
;MPRRRSGGNTSVFPRWSLTKLERQLAVEASVVQSWTMRVEQPVEVDEEARKFRRSLWRICDASMPRVTQRPPRNQVYWWTPEIAQLRSVCAVPRCQHTRQRRWHPRNEADELKVQIKLLII
;
A
#
# COMPACT_ATOMS: atom_id res chain seq x y z
N MET A 1 20.02 4.03 0.97
CA MET A 1 18.94 3.93 1.98
C MET A 1 17.87 2.92 1.54
N PRO A 2 17.64 1.78 2.22
CA PRO A 2 16.58 0.86 1.85
C PRO A 2 15.24 1.32 2.47
N ARG A 3 14.25 1.64 1.64
CA ARG A 3 12.86 1.88 2.08
C ARG A 3 12.31 0.61 2.76
N ARG A 4 12.11 0.67 4.07
CA ARG A 4 11.35 -0.32 4.85
C ARG A 4 9.95 -0.46 4.22
N ARG A 5 9.64 -1.65 3.69
CA ARG A 5 8.25 -2.02 3.42
C ARG A 5 7.57 -2.12 4.78
N SER A 6 6.78 -1.10 5.11
CA SER A 6 5.85 -1.13 6.24
C SER A 6 4.80 -2.22 6.01
N GLY A 7 5.12 -3.44 6.40
CA GLY A 7 4.12 -4.45 6.79
C GLY A 7 3.78 -4.19 8.25
N GLY A 8 2.88 -3.26 8.50
CA GLY A 8 2.44 -2.90 9.84
C GLY A 8 1.03 -2.35 9.75
N ASN A 9 0.09 -3.06 10.38
CA ASN A 9 -1.23 -2.56 10.70
C ASN A 9 -1.07 -1.36 11.66
N THR A 10 -0.81 -0.18 11.11
CA THR A 10 -0.93 1.09 11.81
C THR A 10 -2.20 1.75 11.30
N SER A 11 -3.30 1.37 11.93
CA SER A 11 -4.58 2.08 11.85
C SER A 11 -4.38 3.51 12.39
N VAL A 12 -4.35 4.52 11.50
CA VAL A 12 -4.71 5.90 11.88
C VAL A 12 -5.41 6.67 10.75
N PHE A 13 -5.27 6.30 9.47
CA PHE A 13 -6.02 6.94 8.38
C PHE A 13 -6.61 5.93 7.39
N PRO A 14 -7.89 6.05 7.01
CA PRO A 14 -8.44 5.36 5.85
C PRO A 14 -7.58 5.64 4.62
N ARG A 15 -6.98 4.61 4.02
CA ARG A 15 -6.34 4.78 2.72
C ARG A 15 -7.41 4.60 1.67
N TRP A 16 -7.95 5.69 1.14
CA TRP A 16 -8.72 5.64 -0.10
C TRP A 16 -7.79 5.40 -1.28
N SER A 17 -8.26 4.66 -2.27
CA SER A 17 -7.50 4.38 -3.48
C SER A 17 -7.60 5.57 -4.43
N LEU A 18 -6.68 6.53 -4.35
CA LEU A 18 -6.66 7.71 -5.25
C LEU A 18 -6.60 7.32 -6.73
N THR A 19 -6.00 6.18 -7.06
CA THR A 19 -5.97 5.62 -8.42
C THR A 19 -7.33 5.16 -8.93
N LYS A 20 -8.30 4.94 -8.03
CA LYS A 20 -9.67 4.51 -8.33
C LYS A 20 -10.67 5.61 -7.97
N LEU A 21 -10.24 6.87 -8.01
CA LEU A 21 -11.13 8.01 -7.78
C LEU A 21 -12.11 8.14 -8.94
N GLU A 22 -13.39 7.99 -8.64
CA GLU A 22 -14.46 8.30 -9.57
C GLU A 22 -14.80 9.79 -9.49
N ARG A 23 -14.27 10.56 -10.43
CA ARG A 23 -14.39 12.03 -10.44
C ARG A 23 -15.83 12.51 -10.46
N GLN A 24 -16.70 11.84 -11.23
CA GLN A 24 -18.10 12.22 -11.33
C GLN A 24 -18.85 12.01 -10.01
N LEU A 25 -18.68 10.83 -9.39
CA LEU A 25 -19.24 10.56 -8.06
C LEU A 25 -18.71 11.52 -6.99
N ALA A 26 -17.44 11.92 -7.06
CA ALA A 26 -16.90 12.91 -6.13
C ALA A 26 -17.60 14.28 -6.24
N VAL A 27 -17.87 14.73 -7.48
CA VAL A 27 -18.59 15.98 -7.72
C VAL A 27 -20.03 15.87 -7.24
N GLU A 28 -20.75 14.81 -7.63
CA GLU A 28 -22.14 14.58 -7.21
C GLU A 28 -22.26 14.49 -5.69
N ALA A 29 -21.39 13.73 -5.03
CA ALA A 29 -21.36 13.62 -3.57
C ALA A 29 -21.06 14.96 -2.90
N SER A 30 -20.21 15.80 -3.49
CA SER A 30 -19.93 17.14 -2.94
C SER A 30 -21.12 18.09 -3.05
N VAL A 31 -21.86 18.03 -4.16
CA VAL A 31 -23.11 18.78 -4.35
C VAL A 31 -24.15 18.34 -3.32
N VAL A 32 -24.36 17.03 -3.16
CA VAL A 32 -25.28 16.48 -2.15
C VAL A 32 -24.85 16.90 -0.74
N GLN A 33 -23.55 16.83 -0.42
CA GLN A 33 -23.05 17.21 0.89
C GLN A 33 -23.23 18.72 1.16
N SER A 34 -23.13 19.58 0.13
CA SER A 34 -23.36 21.02 0.25
C SER A 34 -24.79 21.35 0.73
N TRP A 35 -25.78 20.55 0.35
CA TRP A 35 -27.17 20.73 0.81
C TRP A 35 -27.32 20.51 2.31
N THR A 36 -26.46 19.68 2.91
CA THR A 36 -26.47 19.38 4.34
C THR A 36 -25.63 20.35 5.18
N MET A 37 -24.80 21.19 4.57
CA MET A 37 -23.93 22.15 5.27
C MET A 37 -24.59 23.51 5.49
N ARG A 38 -25.93 23.61 5.47
CA ARG A 38 -26.63 24.86 5.80
C ARG A 38 -26.17 25.37 7.17
N VAL A 39 -25.68 26.61 7.17
CA VAL A 39 -24.99 27.26 8.28
C VAL A 39 -25.98 27.57 9.39
N GLU A 40 -26.12 26.66 10.35
CA GLU A 40 -26.83 26.92 11.59
C GLU A 40 -25.87 27.55 12.60
N GLN A 41 -25.94 28.88 12.70
CA GLN A 41 -25.35 29.73 13.76
C GLN A 41 -23.81 29.69 13.86
N PRO A 42 -23.17 30.70 14.50
CA PRO A 42 -21.74 30.63 14.77
C PRO A 42 -21.46 29.45 15.73
N VAL A 43 -20.92 28.38 15.17
CA VAL A 43 -20.44 27.22 15.92
C VAL A 43 -18.95 27.44 16.22
N GLU A 44 -18.48 26.93 17.36
CA GLU A 44 -17.07 26.87 17.70
C GLU A 44 -16.22 26.32 16.53
N VAL A 45 -15.07 26.95 16.26
CA VAL A 45 -14.21 26.63 15.10
C VAL A 45 -13.84 25.15 15.04
N ASP A 46 -13.58 24.52 16.17
CA ASP A 46 -13.22 23.10 16.23
C ASP A 46 -14.38 22.17 15.88
N GLU A 47 -15.60 22.53 16.23
CA GLU A 47 -16.81 21.80 15.84
C GLU A 47 -17.09 21.93 14.35
N GLU A 48 -16.89 23.13 13.78
CA GLU A 48 -17.00 23.34 12.34
C GLU A 48 -15.94 22.52 11.58
N ALA A 49 -14.69 22.53 12.05
CA ALA A 49 -13.62 21.70 11.49
C ALA A 49 -13.96 20.20 11.55
N ARG A 50 -14.57 19.74 12.65
CA ARG A 50 -15.05 18.35 12.80
C ARG A 50 -16.22 18.02 11.87
N LYS A 51 -17.14 18.96 11.63
CA LYS A 51 -18.21 18.82 10.62
C LYS A 51 -17.63 18.74 9.21
N PHE A 52 -16.71 19.64 8.87
CA PHE A 52 -16.01 19.64 7.58
C PHE A 52 -15.24 18.34 7.33
N ARG A 53 -14.49 17.86 8.33
CA ARG A 53 -13.79 16.56 8.24
C ARG A 53 -14.75 15.41 7.97
N ARG A 54 -15.92 15.38 8.62
CA ARG A 54 -16.95 14.36 8.40
C ARG A 54 -17.56 14.45 7.00
N SER A 55 -17.80 15.67 6.50
CA SER A 55 -18.24 15.89 5.12
C SER A 55 -17.25 15.33 4.10
N LEU A 56 -15.96 15.68 4.23
CA LEU A 56 -14.91 15.16 3.36
C LEU A 56 -14.81 13.63 3.44
N TRP A 57 -14.93 13.07 4.65
CA TRP A 57 -14.90 11.63 4.82
C TRP A 57 -16.02 10.92 4.03
N ARG A 58 -17.24 11.44 4.05
CA ARG A 58 -18.37 10.88 3.29
C ARG A 58 -18.18 11.00 1.78
N ILE A 59 -17.72 12.16 1.31
CA ILE A 59 -17.43 12.39 -0.12
C ILE A 59 -16.37 11.40 -0.61
N CYS A 60 -15.28 11.23 0.16
CA CYS A 60 -14.22 10.30 -0.18
C CYS A 60 -14.69 8.84 -0.13
N ASP A 61 -15.54 8.46 0.82
CA ASP A 61 -16.06 7.09 0.92
C ASP A 61 -17.01 6.73 -0.24
N ALA A 62 -17.78 7.71 -0.73
CA ALA A 62 -18.66 7.52 -1.87
C ALA A 62 -17.90 7.47 -3.20
N SER A 63 -16.83 8.25 -3.34
CA SER A 63 -16.09 8.41 -4.62
C SER A 63 -14.88 7.49 -4.77
N MET A 64 -14.41 6.89 -3.68
CA MET A 64 -13.20 6.07 -3.67
C MET A 64 -13.39 4.80 -2.85
N PRO A 65 -13.09 3.62 -3.41
CA PRO A 65 -12.99 2.42 -2.59
C PRO A 65 -11.78 2.53 -1.66
N ARG A 66 -11.92 1.96 -0.46
CA ARG A 66 -10.80 1.82 0.48
C ARG A 66 -9.78 0.84 -0.09
N VAL A 67 -8.50 1.12 0.14
CA VAL A 67 -7.41 0.19 -0.14
C VAL A 67 -7.53 -0.95 0.85
N THR A 68 -8.27 -1.99 0.47
CA THR A 68 -8.38 -3.22 1.25
C THR A 68 -6.98 -3.80 1.41
N GLN A 69 -6.65 -4.20 2.64
CA GLN A 69 -5.46 -5.00 2.87
C GLN A 69 -5.58 -6.28 2.02
N ARG A 70 -4.48 -6.70 1.40
CA ARG A 70 -4.48 -7.91 0.57
C ARG A 70 -5.15 -9.05 1.33
N PRO A 71 -6.02 -9.87 0.68
CA PRO A 71 -6.66 -10.98 1.34
C PRO A 71 -5.60 -11.85 2.04
N PRO A 72 -5.92 -12.44 3.20
CA PRO A 72 -4.97 -13.29 3.91
C PRO A 72 -4.54 -14.40 2.97
N ARG A 73 -3.22 -14.55 2.78
CA ARG A 73 -2.60 -15.49 1.82
C ARG A 73 -2.83 -16.97 2.17
N ASN A 74 -3.66 -17.26 3.17
CA ASN A 74 -3.73 -18.54 3.86
C ASN A 74 -4.95 -19.37 3.45
N GLN A 75 -5.58 -19.10 2.30
CA GLN A 75 -6.79 -19.82 1.85
C GLN A 75 -6.51 -20.98 0.89
N VAL A 76 -5.25 -21.39 0.72
CA VAL A 76 -4.90 -22.45 -0.23
C VAL A 76 -4.58 -23.72 0.55
N TYR A 77 -5.26 -24.83 0.22
CA TYR A 77 -5.23 -26.09 0.97
C TYR A 77 -3.84 -26.73 1.13
N TRP A 78 -2.88 -26.40 0.29
CA TRP A 78 -1.49 -26.88 0.39
C TRP A 78 -0.57 -25.91 1.15
N TRP A 79 -1.11 -24.78 1.64
CA TRP A 79 -0.35 -23.80 2.38
C TRP A 79 -0.24 -24.20 3.85
N THR A 80 0.93 -24.69 4.24
CA THR A 80 1.21 -25.11 5.63
C THR A 80 2.02 -24.03 6.38
N PRO A 81 1.98 -23.99 7.73
CA PRO A 81 2.76 -23.02 8.50
C PRO A 81 4.28 -23.15 8.27
N GLU A 82 4.77 -24.34 7.98
CA GLU A 82 6.18 -24.60 7.65
C GLU A 82 6.59 -23.88 6.36
N ILE A 83 5.73 -23.90 5.33
CA ILE A 83 5.94 -23.16 4.09
C ILE A 83 5.95 -21.64 4.35
N ALA A 84 5.11 -21.14 5.27
CA ALA A 84 5.11 -19.74 5.64
C ALA A 84 6.41 -19.32 6.34
N GLN A 85 6.93 -20.16 7.24
CA GLN A 85 8.20 -19.94 7.93
C GLN A 85 9.40 -19.97 6.96
N LEU A 86 9.47 -20.98 6.08
CA LEU A 86 10.51 -21.03 5.05
C LEU A 86 10.52 -19.77 4.18
N ARG A 87 9.33 -19.29 3.78
CA ARG A 87 9.22 -18.07 2.96
C ARG A 87 9.59 -16.80 3.71
N SER A 88 9.36 -16.72 5.02
CA SER A 88 9.76 -15.55 5.81
C SER A 88 11.29 -15.42 5.88
N VAL A 89 11.98 -16.56 6.06
CA VAL A 89 13.44 -16.65 6.03
C VAL A 89 13.99 -16.30 4.65
N CYS A 90 13.40 -16.85 3.58
CA CYS A 90 13.90 -16.63 2.21
C CYS A 90 13.53 -15.26 1.60
N ALA A 91 12.55 -14.53 2.15
CA ALA A 91 12.04 -13.30 1.55
C ALA A 91 13.11 -12.22 1.37
N VAL A 92 13.93 -11.99 2.40
CA VAL A 92 14.98 -10.95 2.39
C VAL A 92 16.12 -11.31 1.43
N PRO A 93 16.76 -12.50 1.52
CA PRO A 93 17.79 -12.91 0.57
C PRO A 93 17.30 -12.90 -0.89
N ARG A 94 16.09 -13.39 -1.14
CA ARG A 94 15.48 -13.40 -2.48
C ARG A 94 15.29 -11.98 -3.02
N CYS A 95 14.80 -11.06 -2.20
CA CYS A 95 14.66 -9.65 -2.60
C CYS A 95 16.02 -8.98 -2.89
N GLN A 96 17.06 -9.29 -2.14
CA GLN A 96 18.41 -8.77 -2.39
C GLN A 96 18.96 -9.32 -3.70
N HIS A 97 18.89 -10.63 -3.91
CA HIS A 97 19.35 -11.30 -5.13
C HIS A 97 18.63 -10.78 -6.39
N THR A 98 17.30 -10.70 -6.33
CA THR A 98 16.49 -10.20 -7.45
C THR A 98 16.75 -8.72 -7.75
N ARG A 99 17.03 -7.90 -6.73
CA ARG A 99 17.45 -6.52 -6.94
C ARG A 99 18.82 -6.48 -7.60
N GLN A 100 19.82 -7.14 -7.03
CA GLN A 100 21.19 -7.18 -7.59
C GLN A 100 21.17 -7.60 -9.07
N ARG A 101 20.40 -8.63 -9.43
CA ARG A 101 20.21 -9.04 -10.83
C ARG A 101 19.54 -7.99 -11.72
N ARG A 102 18.65 -7.14 -11.19
CA ARG A 102 18.08 -6.03 -11.98
C ARG A 102 19.09 -4.89 -12.17
N TRP A 103 19.99 -4.69 -11.20
CA TRP A 103 21.04 -3.66 -11.28
C TRP A 103 22.26 -4.11 -12.08
N HIS A 104 22.40 -5.42 -12.34
CA HIS A 104 23.42 -5.98 -13.22
C HIS A 104 22.74 -6.50 -14.50
N PRO A 105 22.60 -5.67 -15.55
CA PRO A 105 22.46 -6.21 -16.90
C PRO A 105 23.61 -7.19 -17.09
N ARG A 106 23.32 -8.38 -17.62
CA ARG A 106 24.23 -9.52 -17.69
C ARG A 106 25.49 -9.12 -18.46
N ASN A 107 26.51 -8.65 -17.76
CA ASN A 107 27.82 -8.35 -18.31
C ASN A 107 28.62 -9.66 -18.30
N GLU A 108 29.12 -10.02 -19.48
CA GLU A 108 29.97 -11.18 -19.82
C GLU A 108 31.12 -11.43 -18.81
N ALA A 109 31.53 -10.38 -18.07
CA ALA A 109 32.52 -10.40 -17.00
C ALA A 109 32.14 -11.22 -15.75
N ASP A 110 30.87 -11.56 -15.54
CA ASP A 110 30.43 -12.36 -14.39
C ASP A 110 30.65 -13.87 -14.57
N GLU A 111 30.74 -14.37 -15.81
CA GLU A 111 31.00 -15.81 -16.08
C GLU A 111 32.46 -16.18 -15.78
N LEU A 112 33.40 -15.28 -16.08
CA LEU A 112 34.83 -15.46 -15.77
C LEU A 112 35.11 -15.44 -14.25
N LYS A 113 34.31 -14.71 -13.46
CA LYS A 113 34.44 -14.69 -11.99
C LYS A 113 33.99 -15.99 -11.33
N VAL A 114 33.03 -16.69 -11.91
CA VAL A 114 32.61 -18.03 -11.43
C VAL A 114 33.71 -19.05 -11.73
N GLN A 115 34.35 -18.97 -12.89
CA GLN A 115 35.48 -19.85 -13.27
C GLN A 115 36.73 -19.63 -12.42
N ILE A 116 37.12 -18.38 -12.14
CA ILE A 116 38.29 -18.09 -11.28
C ILE A 116 38.06 -18.57 -9.84
N LYS A 117 36.82 -18.50 -9.33
CA LYS A 117 36.49 -18.98 -7.97
C LYS A 117 36.52 -20.50 -7.83
N LEU A 118 36.33 -21.25 -8.91
CA LEU A 118 36.42 -22.71 -8.95
C LEU A 118 37.86 -23.22 -9.19
N LEU A 119 38.80 -22.34 -9.55
CA LEU A 119 40.21 -22.67 -9.81
C LEU A 119 41.14 -22.41 -8.61
N ILE A 120 40.65 -21.80 -7.54
CA ILE A 120 41.42 -21.45 -6.32
C ILE A 120 40.94 -22.26 -5.09
N ILE A 121 40.09 -23.28 -5.30
CA ILE A 121 39.78 -24.35 -4.34
C ILE A 121 40.24 -25.65 -4.98
#